data_AF-A0A532ER09-F1
#
_entry.id   AF-A0A532ER09-F1
#
_cell.length_a   1.000
_cell.length_b   1.000
_cell.length_c   1.000
_cell.angle_alpha   90.00
_cell.angle_beta   90.00
_cell.angle_gamma   90.00
#
_symmetry.space_group_name_H-M   'P 1'
#
loop_
_entity.id
_entity.type
_entity.pdbx_description
1 polymer ?
#
loop_
_entity_poly.entity_id
_entity_poly.type
_entity_poly.pdbx_seq_one_letter_code
_entity_poly.pdbx_strand_id
1 'polypeptide(L)'
;MAHSHVRACLYGDQVVSLDTSREVAMKVLGYTQAHSLDQFNLQPMELPDPIPSGQDLLVEVKAVGLNPIDYKVRTRRSGSAGQPVILGWDAAGIVRARGLEATQFNVGDEVFYSGDLNRAGSYATRQLVDERLVALKPNTLSFTEAAAPAALGRKRSSCSS
;
A
#
# COMPACT_ATOMS: atom_id res chain seq x y z
N MET A 1 21.57 15.31 14.90
CA MET A 1 20.74 14.67 15.94
C MET A 1 19.33 15.22 15.79
N ALA A 2 18.40 14.44 15.26
CA ALA A 2 17.03 14.90 15.02
C ALA A 2 16.24 14.85 16.34
N HIS A 3 15.76 16.00 16.79
CA HIS A 3 14.92 16.10 17.98
C HIS A 3 13.53 15.55 17.68
N SER A 4 13.24 14.33 18.14
CA SER A 4 11.90 13.75 18.18
C SER A 4 10.99 14.64 19.03
N HIS A 5 9.98 15.25 18.41
CA HIS A 5 8.96 15.99 19.14
C HIS A 5 8.01 14.99 19.81
N VAL A 6 8.21 14.77 21.11
CA VAL A 6 7.27 14.04 21.96
C VAL A 6 6.04 14.93 22.16
N ARG A 7 4.90 14.54 21.59
CA ARG A 7 3.60 15.12 21.96
C ARG A 7 3.00 14.28 23.07
N ALA A 8 2.89 14.86 24.26
CA ALA A 8 2.12 14.28 25.35
C ALA A 8 0.63 14.59 25.12
N CYS A 9 -0.20 13.56 24.93
CA CYS A 9 -1.64 13.66 25.06
C CYS A 9 -2.03 13.09 26.43
N LEU A 10 -2.82 13.84 27.20
CA LEU A 10 -3.32 13.40 28.51
C LEU A 10 -4.54 12.49 28.32
N TYR A 11 -4.51 11.29 28.92
CA TYR A 11 -5.69 10.44 29.11
C TYR A 11 -5.86 10.21 30.61
N GLY A 12 -6.59 11.12 31.27
CA GLY A 12 -6.60 11.22 32.74
C GLY A 12 -5.29 11.76 33.31
N ASP A 13 -4.92 11.33 34.53
CA ASP A 13 -3.73 11.77 35.27
C ASP A 13 -2.44 11.02 34.91
N GLN A 14 -2.45 10.21 33.85
CA GLN A 14 -1.26 9.47 33.39
C GLN A 14 -0.70 10.08 32.11
N VAL A 15 0.59 10.46 32.17
CA VAL A 15 1.37 10.80 30.98
C VAL A 15 1.76 9.49 30.28
N VAL A 16 1.00 9.10 29.28
CA VAL A 16 1.38 8.00 28.38
C VAL A 16 2.28 8.59 27.30
N SER A 17 3.57 8.24 27.33
CA SER A 17 4.47 8.50 26.21
C SER A 17 4.12 7.55 25.08
N LEU A 18 3.26 7.98 24.16
CA LEU A 18 3.07 7.28 22.91
C LEU A 18 4.26 7.61 22.02
N ASP A 19 5.04 6.59 21.69
CA ASP A 19 6.05 6.68 20.65
C ASP A 19 5.34 6.88 19.30
N THR A 20 5.18 8.15 18.91
CA THR A 20 4.56 8.54 17.65
C THR A 20 5.30 8.00 16.44
N SER A 21 6.53 7.48 16.59
CA SER A 21 7.26 6.81 15.51
C SER A 21 6.65 5.46 15.13
N ARG A 22 5.95 4.78 16.05
CA ARG A 22 5.24 3.52 15.75
C ARG A 22 3.91 3.73 15.01
N GLU A 23 3.26 4.88 15.16
CA GLU A 23 1.99 5.16 14.45
C GLU A 23 2.20 5.52 12.97
N VAL A 24 3.37 6.05 12.63
CA VAL A 24 3.72 6.53 11.28
C VAL A 24 4.51 5.49 10.47
N ALA A 25 4.76 4.30 11.01
CA ALA A 25 5.44 3.23 10.29
C ALA A 25 4.43 2.24 9.66
N MET A 26 4.64 1.89 8.39
CA MET A 26 3.97 0.77 7.73
C MET A 26 4.81 -0.51 7.84
N LYS A 27 4.13 -1.64 7.93
CA LYS A 27 4.75 -2.96 7.85
C LYS A 27 4.72 -3.44 6.41
N VAL A 28 5.83 -4.00 5.94
CA VAL A 28 5.97 -4.50 4.58
C VAL A 28 6.62 -5.87 4.55
N LEU A 29 6.37 -6.63 3.49
CA LEU A 29 7.19 -7.77 3.09
C LEU A 29 7.99 -7.36 1.86
N GLY A 30 9.32 -7.28 2.03
CA GLY A 30 10.21 -6.79 0.97
C GLY A 30 11.51 -7.58 0.89
N TYR A 31 12.35 -7.23 -0.08
CA TYR A 31 13.68 -7.82 -0.25
C TYR A 31 14.63 -6.82 -0.93
N THR A 32 15.93 -6.97 -0.72
CA THR A 32 16.94 -6.08 -1.31
C THR A 32 17.59 -6.68 -2.56
N GLN A 33 17.80 -7.99 -2.59
CA GLN A 33 18.43 -8.70 -3.71
C GLN A 33 17.46 -9.65 -4.40
N ALA A 34 17.39 -9.57 -5.73
CA ALA A 34 16.63 -10.51 -6.56
C ALA A 34 17.02 -11.96 -6.25
N HIS A 35 16.03 -12.83 -6.14
CA HIS A 35 16.21 -14.23 -5.74
C HIS A 35 15.09 -15.11 -6.31
N SER A 36 15.40 -16.39 -6.48
CA SER A 36 14.48 -17.40 -7.02
C SER A 36 13.50 -17.94 -5.96
N LEU A 37 12.61 -18.87 -6.35
CA LEU A 37 11.67 -19.50 -5.40
C LEU A 37 12.36 -20.44 -4.41
N ASP A 38 13.37 -21.18 -4.86
CA ASP A 38 14.21 -22.05 -4.03
C ASP A 38 15.06 -21.27 -3.01
N GLN A 39 15.29 -19.97 -3.27
CA GLN A 39 16.00 -19.05 -2.39
C GLN A 39 15.06 -18.00 -1.77
N PHE A 40 13.84 -18.40 -1.39
CA PHE A 40 12.81 -17.48 -0.89
C PHE A 40 13.34 -16.58 0.25
N ASN A 41 13.35 -15.27 0.01
CA ASN A 41 13.92 -14.28 0.91
C ASN A 41 13.08 -12.98 0.97
N LEU A 42 11.77 -13.12 1.15
CA LEU A 42 10.92 -12.00 1.54
C LEU A 42 10.99 -11.82 3.06
N GLN A 43 11.31 -10.60 3.50
CA GLN A 43 11.54 -10.27 4.90
C GLN A 43 10.52 -9.24 5.39
N PRO A 44 9.97 -9.39 6.61
CA PRO A 44 9.19 -8.34 7.25
C PRO A 44 10.08 -7.14 7.57
N MET A 45 9.62 -5.94 7.26
CA MET A 45 10.30 -4.68 7.55
C MET A 45 9.30 -3.64 8.03
N GLU A 46 9.76 -2.66 8.80
CA GLU A 46 9.01 -1.45 9.12
C GLU A 46 9.63 -0.27 8.36
N LEU A 47 8.81 0.46 7.62
CA LEU A 47 9.21 1.62 6.84
C LEU A 47 8.33 2.82 7.21
N PRO A 48 8.81 4.07 7.04
CA PRO A 48 7.94 5.22 7.16
C PRO A 48 6.74 5.12 6.22
N ASP A 49 5.59 5.60 6.67
CA ASP A 49 4.41 5.75 5.82
C ASP A 49 4.72 6.65 4.63
N PRO A 50 4.30 6.25 3.42
CA PRO A 50 4.45 7.10 2.28
C PRO A 50 3.39 8.23 2.34
N ILE A 51 3.80 9.43 1.93
CA ILE A 51 2.93 10.61 1.92
C ILE A 51 2.38 10.78 0.50
N PRO A 52 1.04 10.77 0.30
CA PRO A 52 0.48 10.94 -1.03
C PRO A 52 0.72 12.36 -1.56
N SER A 53 0.99 12.48 -2.85
CA SER A 53 1.19 13.75 -3.55
C SER A 53 0.52 13.71 -4.92
N GLY A 54 0.23 14.87 -5.53
CA GLY A 54 -0.43 14.92 -6.84
C GLY A 54 -1.73 14.11 -6.87
N GLN A 55 -1.82 13.16 -7.80
CA GLN A 55 -2.96 12.25 -8.01
C GLN A 55 -2.88 10.94 -7.20
N ASP A 56 -2.01 10.85 -6.20
CA ASP A 56 -1.89 9.63 -5.38
C ASP A 56 -3.02 9.48 -4.37
N LEU A 57 -3.46 8.24 -4.19
CA LEU A 57 -4.18 7.76 -3.02
C LEU A 57 -3.23 6.97 -2.12
N LEU A 58 -3.28 7.24 -0.82
CA LEU A 58 -2.73 6.35 0.20
C LEU A 58 -3.82 5.38 0.63
N VAL A 59 -3.66 4.11 0.29
CA VAL A 59 -4.62 3.05 0.60
C VAL A 59 -4.10 2.21 1.75
N GLU A 60 -4.93 2.02 2.79
CA GLU A 60 -4.74 0.96 3.79
C GLU A 60 -5.17 -0.37 3.17
N VAL A 61 -4.18 -1.24 2.94
CA VAL A 61 -4.37 -2.51 2.26
C VAL A 61 -5.07 -3.50 3.19
N LYS A 62 -6.18 -4.07 2.73
CA LYS A 62 -6.96 -5.08 3.47
C LYS A 62 -6.77 -6.48 2.89
N ALA A 63 -6.52 -6.58 1.59
CA ALA A 63 -6.20 -7.82 0.91
C ALA A 63 -5.30 -7.56 -0.30
N VAL A 64 -4.51 -8.59 -0.67
CA VAL A 64 -3.64 -8.58 -1.84
C VAL A 64 -3.92 -9.78 -2.72
N GLY A 65 -3.79 -9.59 -4.04
CA GLY A 65 -3.76 -10.66 -5.02
C GLY A 65 -2.33 -11.11 -5.31
N LEU A 66 -2.14 -12.42 -5.52
CA LEU A 66 -0.88 -12.99 -6.00
C LEU A 66 -1.01 -13.31 -7.49
N ASN A 67 0.01 -12.93 -8.27
CA ASN A 67 0.06 -13.12 -9.71
C ASN A 67 1.40 -13.67 -10.18
N PRO A 68 1.46 -14.27 -11.40
CA PRO A 68 2.72 -14.68 -12.01
C PRO A 68 3.75 -13.55 -12.16
N ILE A 69 3.33 -12.28 -12.22
CA ILE A 69 4.26 -11.17 -12.34
C ILE A 69 5.10 -10.98 -11.07
N ASP A 70 4.55 -11.29 -9.89
CA ASP A 70 5.25 -11.11 -8.62
C ASP A 70 6.53 -11.92 -8.55
N TYR A 71 6.46 -13.23 -8.86
CA TYR A 71 7.66 -14.06 -8.86
C TYR A 71 8.61 -13.70 -10.03
N LYS A 72 8.09 -13.28 -11.19
CA LYS A 72 8.92 -12.87 -12.34
C LYS A 72 9.73 -11.60 -12.04
N VAL A 73 9.15 -10.65 -11.31
CA VAL A 73 9.87 -9.45 -10.87
C VAL A 73 10.86 -9.81 -9.78
N ARG A 74 10.46 -10.65 -8.82
CA ARG A 74 11.32 -11.11 -7.72
C ARG A 74 12.65 -11.72 -8.17
N THR A 75 12.63 -12.46 -9.29
CA THR A 75 13.84 -13.10 -9.83
C THR A 75 14.75 -12.17 -10.64
N ARG A 76 14.32 -10.94 -10.96
CA ARG A 76 15.02 -10.06 -11.91
C ARG A 76 15.38 -8.69 -11.35
N ARG A 77 14.64 -8.19 -10.37
CA ARG A 77 14.78 -6.82 -9.86
C ARG A 77 15.31 -6.82 -8.44
N SER A 78 16.48 -6.24 -8.23
CA SER A 78 17.00 -5.87 -6.91
C SER A 78 16.60 -4.45 -6.55
N GLY A 79 16.63 -4.14 -5.25
CA GLY A 79 16.48 -2.78 -4.74
C GLY A 79 17.69 -1.92 -5.12
N SER A 80 17.49 -0.60 -5.14
CA SER A 80 18.54 0.38 -5.43
C SER A 80 18.70 1.34 -4.24
N ALA A 81 19.91 1.87 -4.05
CA ALA A 81 20.21 2.87 -3.01
C ALA A 81 19.71 2.48 -1.60
N GLY A 82 19.80 1.18 -1.25
CA GLY A 82 19.36 0.66 0.05
C GLY A 82 17.84 0.56 0.24
N GLN A 83 17.04 0.89 -0.77
CA GLN A 83 15.58 0.75 -0.70
C GLN A 83 15.17 -0.70 -1.02
N PRO A 84 14.29 -1.32 -0.21
CA PRO A 84 13.78 -2.64 -0.51
C PRO A 84 12.82 -2.60 -1.71
N VAL A 85 12.76 -3.70 -2.44
CA VAL A 85 11.67 -3.97 -3.38
C VAL A 85 10.48 -4.50 -2.59
N ILE A 86 9.32 -3.86 -2.75
CA ILE A 86 8.03 -4.31 -2.25
C ILE A 86 7.22 -4.79 -3.47
N LEU A 87 6.77 -6.04 -3.45
CA LEU A 87 5.98 -6.67 -4.52
C LEU A 87 4.48 -6.51 -4.27
N GLY A 88 3.67 -7.10 -5.15
CA GLY A 88 2.21 -7.03 -5.12
C GLY A 88 1.71 -5.83 -5.90
N TRP A 89 0.84 -6.07 -6.88
CA TRP A 89 0.16 -4.97 -7.58
C TRP A 89 -1.34 -5.07 -7.55
N ASP A 90 -1.88 -6.23 -7.18
CA ASP A 90 -3.31 -6.40 -7.01
C ASP A 90 -3.67 -6.23 -5.53
N ALA A 91 -4.63 -5.35 -5.24
CA ALA A 91 -5.02 -5.03 -3.88
C ALA A 91 -6.47 -4.56 -3.78
N ALA A 92 -7.02 -4.71 -2.58
CA ALA A 92 -8.24 -4.02 -2.16
C ALA A 92 -8.03 -3.45 -0.75
N GLY A 93 -8.60 -2.27 -0.51
CA GLY A 93 -8.36 -1.54 0.72
C GLY A 93 -9.22 -0.30 0.88
N ILE A 94 -8.85 0.55 1.83
CA ILE A 94 -9.58 1.77 2.18
C ILE A 94 -8.69 2.98 1.95
N VAL A 95 -9.19 4.01 1.27
CA VAL A 95 -8.46 5.27 1.09
C VAL A 95 -8.27 5.95 2.45
N ARG A 96 -7.03 6.17 2.88
CA ARG A 96 -6.67 6.84 4.15
C ARG A 96 -6.32 8.30 3.97
N ALA A 97 -5.71 8.64 2.84
CA ALA A 97 -5.36 9.99 2.46
C ALA A 97 -5.24 10.08 0.93
N ARG A 98 -5.23 11.31 0.40
CA ARG A 98 -5.07 11.58 -1.02
C ARG A 98 -4.21 12.81 -1.25
N GLY A 99 -3.50 12.86 -2.37
CA GLY A 99 -2.82 14.05 -2.84
C GLY A 99 -3.82 15.14 -3.23
N LEU A 100 -3.32 16.37 -3.38
CA LEU A 100 -4.18 17.53 -3.62
C LEU A 100 -4.89 17.51 -4.99
N GLU A 101 -4.36 16.75 -5.95
CA GLU A 101 -4.92 16.65 -7.31
C GLU A 101 -5.80 15.40 -7.50
N ALA A 102 -5.79 14.47 -6.53
CA ALA A 102 -6.68 13.31 -6.55
C ALA A 102 -8.11 13.72 -6.16
N THR A 103 -9.04 13.64 -7.10
CA THR A 103 -10.41 14.14 -6.95
C THR A 103 -11.49 13.07 -7.16
N GLN A 104 -11.13 11.88 -7.64
CA GLN A 104 -12.09 10.82 -7.99
C GLN A 104 -12.53 10.00 -6.77
N PHE A 105 -11.77 10.03 -5.68
CA PHE A 105 -12.02 9.24 -4.46
C PHE A 105 -11.87 10.07 -3.19
N ASN A 106 -12.64 9.72 -2.17
CA ASN A 106 -12.60 10.34 -0.84
C ASN A 106 -11.94 9.43 0.19
N VAL A 107 -11.46 10.04 1.29
CA VAL A 107 -11.01 9.27 2.46
C VAL A 107 -12.18 8.46 3.00
N GLY A 108 -11.95 7.16 3.23
CA GLY A 108 -12.96 6.19 3.64
C GLY A 108 -13.52 5.34 2.52
N ASP A 109 -13.28 5.69 1.25
CA ASP A 109 -13.77 4.87 0.12
C ASP A 109 -13.09 3.49 0.12
N GLU A 110 -13.90 2.44 -0.07
CA GLU A 110 -13.41 1.10 -0.31
C GLU A 110 -13.06 0.95 -1.79
N VAL A 111 -11.82 0.57 -2.07
CA VAL A 111 -11.26 0.53 -3.42
C VAL A 111 -10.58 -0.79 -3.72
N PHE A 112 -10.45 -1.09 -5.00
CA PHE A 112 -9.66 -2.21 -5.51
C PHE A 112 -8.92 -1.79 -6.78
N TYR A 113 -7.71 -2.28 -6.97
CA TYR A 113 -6.84 -1.83 -8.05
C TYR A 113 -5.72 -2.81 -8.38
N SER A 114 -5.08 -2.50 -9.51
CA SER A 114 -3.86 -3.10 -10.03
C SER A 114 -2.91 -1.94 -10.22
N GLY A 115 -1.88 -1.86 -9.39
CA GLY A 115 -0.95 -0.74 -9.32
C GLY A 115 0.04 -0.72 -10.48
N ASP A 116 1.08 0.10 -10.33
CA ASP A 116 2.14 0.28 -11.32
C ASP A 116 3.41 -0.52 -10.94
N LEU A 117 3.93 -1.32 -11.87
CA LEU A 117 5.16 -2.09 -11.72
C LEU A 117 6.38 -1.22 -11.37
N ASN A 118 6.37 0.07 -11.73
CA ASN A 118 7.45 1.01 -11.44
C ASN A 118 7.38 1.61 -10.03
N ARG A 119 6.34 1.27 -9.25
CA ARG A 119 6.11 1.78 -7.89
C ARG A 119 6.20 0.65 -6.86
N ALA A 120 6.31 1.02 -5.59
CA ALA A 120 6.25 0.08 -4.48
C ALA A 120 4.88 -0.64 -4.45
N GLY A 121 4.92 -1.94 -4.23
CA GLY A 121 3.76 -2.81 -4.30
C GLY A 121 2.90 -2.87 -3.03
N SER A 122 1.86 -3.71 -3.10
CA SER A 122 0.80 -3.89 -2.10
C SER A 122 1.14 -4.87 -0.99
N TYR A 123 2.30 -5.54 -1.01
CA TYR A 123 2.77 -6.37 0.11
C TYR A 123 3.23 -5.50 1.29
N ALA A 124 2.36 -4.60 1.70
CA ALA A 124 2.53 -3.55 2.67
C ALA A 124 1.18 -3.27 3.31
N THR A 125 1.17 -2.81 4.56
CA THR A 125 -0.08 -2.38 5.21
C THR A 125 -0.67 -1.13 4.57
N ARG A 126 0.15 -0.35 3.86
CA ARG A 126 -0.24 0.88 3.16
C ARG A 126 0.50 0.99 1.83
N GLN A 127 -0.16 1.51 0.80
CA GLN A 127 0.43 1.67 -0.53
C GLN A 127 -0.03 2.98 -1.17
N LEU A 128 0.87 3.64 -1.90
CA LEU A 128 0.49 4.71 -2.83
C LEU A 128 0.09 4.13 -4.19
N VAL A 129 -1.04 4.59 -4.71
CA VAL A 129 -1.51 4.26 -6.05
C VAL A 129 -2.08 5.50 -6.72
N ASP A 130 -1.85 5.66 -8.03
CA ASP A 130 -2.45 6.75 -8.81
C ASP A 130 -3.96 6.49 -8.95
N GLU A 131 -4.80 7.48 -8.62
CA GLU A 131 -6.26 7.30 -8.61
C GLU A 131 -6.84 6.80 -9.95
N ARG A 132 -6.16 7.07 -11.07
CA ARG A 132 -6.62 6.64 -12.40
C ARG A 132 -6.51 5.13 -12.62
N LEU A 133 -5.79 4.42 -11.75
CA LEU A 133 -5.67 2.96 -11.76
C LEU A 133 -6.69 2.26 -10.83
N VAL A 134 -7.47 3.06 -10.12
CA VAL A 134 -8.31 2.64 -9.00
C VAL A 134 -9.78 2.62 -9.40
N ALA A 135 -10.53 1.71 -8.81
CA ALA A 135 -11.98 1.66 -8.90
C ALA A 135 -12.58 1.42 -7.52
N LEU A 136 -13.85 1.80 -7.34
CA LEU A 136 -14.61 1.48 -6.14
C LEU A 136 -14.80 -0.03 -6.03
N LYS A 137 -14.56 -0.57 -4.83
CA LYS A 137 -14.81 -1.97 -4.52
C LYS A 137 -16.32 -2.22 -4.55
N PRO A 138 -16.83 -3.24 -5.28
CA PRO A 138 -18.23 -3.60 -5.18
C PRO A 138 -18.63 -3.96 -3.74
N ASN A 139 -19.77 -3.43 -3.28
CA ASN A 139 -20.28 -3.70 -1.92
C ASN A 139 -20.65 -5.17 -1.71
N THR A 140 -20.89 -5.92 -2.80
CA THR A 140 -21.22 -7.36 -2.76
C THR A 140 -20.00 -8.27 -2.61
N LEU A 141 -18.78 -7.74 -2.73
CA LEU A 141 -17.55 -8.50 -2.59
C LEU A 141 -16.87 -8.15 -1.27
N SER A 142 -16.24 -9.15 -0.64
CA SER A 142 -15.24 -8.92 0.40
C SER A 142 -13.97 -8.30 -0.18
N PHE A 143 -13.08 -7.79 0.67
CA PHE A 143 -11.76 -7.31 0.23
C PHE A 143 -10.94 -8.41 -0.44
N THR A 144 -10.97 -9.64 0.09
CA THR A 144 -10.25 -10.79 -0.49
C THR A 144 -10.76 -11.13 -1.88
N GLU A 145 -12.09 -11.16 -2.08
CA GLU A 145 -12.68 -11.41 -3.40
C GLU A 145 -12.37 -10.28 -4.39
N ALA A 146 -12.39 -9.03 -3.93
CA ALA A 146 -12.06 -7.88 -4.77
C ALA A 146 -10.58 -7.83 -5.17
N ALA A 147 -9.66 -8.25 -4.29
CA ALA A 147 -8.23 -8.30 -4.59
C ALA A 147 -7.85 -9.48 -5.51
N ALA A 148 -8.79 -10.40 -5.78
CA ALA A 148 -8.51 -11.54 -6.66
C ALA A 148 -8.30 -11.06 -8.12
N PRO A 149 -7.33 -11.66 -8.86
CA PRO A 149 -7.03 -11.25 -10.24
C PRO A 149 -8.26 -11.26 -11.17
N ALA A 150 -9.18 -12.21 -10.95
CA ALA A 150 -10.42 -12.33 -11.72
C ALA A 150 -11.38 -11.14 -11.54
N ALA A 151 -11.37 -10.49 -10.37
CA ALA A 151 -12.18 -9.30 -10.10
C ALA A 151 -11.55 -8.06 -10.76
N LEU A 152 -10.23 -7.93 -10.70
CA LEU A 152 -9.49 -6.76 -11.20
C LEU A 152 -9.51 -6.61 -12.73
N GLY A 153 -9.60 -7.71 -13.48
CA GLY A 153 -9.85 -7.67 -14.92
C GLY A 153 -11.22 -7.08 -15.32
N ARG A 154 -12.11 -6.79 -14.35
CA ARG A 154 -13.47 -6.28 -14.57
C ARG A 154 -13.71 -4.88 -14.00
N LYS A 155 -12.66 -4.08 -13.76
CA LYS A 155 -12.83 -2.66 -13.39
C LYS A 155 -13.62 -1.97 -14.50
N ARG A 156 -14.92 -1.75 -14.30
CA ARG A 156 -15.69 -0.88 -15.18
C ARG A 156 -15.30 0.54 -14.81
N SER A 157 -14.81 1.30 -15.78
CA SER A 157 -14.83 2.75 -15.68
C SER A 157 -16.27 3.18 -15.39
N SER A 158 -16.51 3.75 -14.22
CA SER A 158 -17.78 4.44 -14.00
C SER A 158 -17.86 5.61 -14.98
N CYS A 159 -18.97 5.70 -15.71
CA CYS A 159 -19.27 6.78 -16.64
C CYS A 159 -18.98 8.14 -16.00
N SER A 160 -18.19 8.96 -16.69
CA SER A 160 -18.27 10.41 -16.59
C SER A 160 -19.72 10.83 -16.86
N SER A 161 -20.32 11.57 -15.93
CA SER A 161 -21.51 12.39 -16.18
C SER A 161 -21.13 13.60 -17.01
#